data_AF-A0A0N1N4X8-F1
#
_entry.id   AF-A0A0N1N4X8-F1
#
_cell.length_a   1.000
_cell.length_b   1.000
_cell.length_c   1.000
_cell.angle_alpha   90.00
_cell.angle_beta   90.00
_cell.angle_gamma   90.00
#
_symmetry.space_group_name_H-M   'P 1'
#
loop_
_entity.id
_entity.type
_entity.pdbx_description
1 polymer ?
#
loop_
_entity_poly.entity_id
_entity_poly.type
_entity_poly.pdbx_seq_one_letter_code
_entity_poly.pdbx_strand_id
1 'polypeptide(L)'
;MATMNVSLPGPMKKWVEDQTRTGRYSNASDYVRDLIRRDQEARAVHSELQGHVVSGLRSGPGIRSMEQLRKDARAAAEPTDSDL
;
A
#
# COMPACT_ATOMS: atom_id res chain seq x y z
N MET A 1 -17.33 19.98 7.32
CA MET A 1 -16.77 18.68 7.78
C MET A 1 -17.87 17.89 8.46
N ALA A 2 -17.90 16.57 8.28
CA ALA A 2 -18.72 15.70 9.11
C ALA A 2 -18.03 15.50 10.47
N THR A 3 -18.79 15.51 11.56
CA THR A 3 -18.27 15.27 12.91
C THR A 3 -18.53 13.82 13.30
N MET A 4 -17.49 13.14 13.78
CA MET A 4 -17.58 11.77 14.30
C MET A 4 -17.09 11.76 15.76
N ASN A 5 -17.91 11.23 16.67
CA ASN A 5 -17.55 11.07 18.07
C ASN A 5 -17.03 9.66 18.31
N VAL A 6 -15.89 9.53 19.00
CA VAL A 6 -15.29 8.24 19.33
C VAL A 6 -14.90 8.24 20.80
N SER A 7 -15.35 7.24 21.54
CA SER A 7 -14.93 7.01 22.93
C SER A 7 -13.67 6.16 22.97
N LEU A 8 -12.63 6.64 23.64
CA LEU A 8 -11.37 5.94 23.80
C LEU A 8 -11.13 5.60 25.28
N PRO A 9 -10.63 4.41 25.60
CA PRO A 9 -10.07 4.11 26.91
C PRO A 9 -8.99 5.13 27.30
N GLY A 10 -8.84 5.39 28.60
CA GLY A 10 -7.88 6.37 29.15
C GLY A 10 -6.46 6.27 28.54
N PRO A 11 -5.86 5.07 28.46
CA PRO A 11 -4.53 4.91 27.85
C PRO A 11 -4.47 5.33 26.37
N MET A 12 -5.50 5.01 25.59
CA MET A 12 -5.57 5.38 24.17
C MET A 12 -5.77 6.90 24.00
N LYS A 13 -6.61 7.51 24.85
CA LYS A 13 -6.75 8.97 24.88
C LYS A 13 -5.41 9.65 25.17
N LYS A 14 -4.69 9.19 26.21
CA LYS A 14 -3.37 9.73 26.56
C LYS A 14 -2.39 9.60 25.40
N TRP A 15 -2.37 8.45 24.72
CA TRP A 15 -1.54 8.25 23.54
C TRP A 15 -1.82 9.29 22.45
N VAL A 16 -3.09 9.51 22.10
CA VAL A 16 -3.50 10.50 21.09
C VAL A 16 -3.06 11.91 21.49
N GLU A 17 -3.23 12.30 22.75
CA GLU A 17 -2.79 13.59 23.27
C GLU A 17 -1.25 13.75 23.26
N ASP A 18 -0.51 12.67 23.53
CA ASP A 18 0.95 12.67 23.43
C ASP A 18 1.41 12.93 21.99
N GLN A 19 0.68 12.45 20.98
CA GLN A 19 1.01 12.73 19.58
C GLN A 19 0.86 14.21 19.22
N THR A 20 -0.12 14.92 19.79
CA THR A 20 -0.31 16.35 19.52
C THR A 20 0.73 17.23 20.21
N ARG A 21 1.30 16.75 21.33
CA ARG A 21 2.39 17.45 22.05
C ARG A 21 3.70 17.52 21.27
N THR A 22 3.89 16.65 20.28
CA THR A 22 5.11 16.62 19.45
C THR A 22 5.20 17.76 18.43
N GLY A 23 4.13 18.53 18.23
CA GLY A 23 4.04 19.55 17.19
C GLY A 23 3.73 19.02 15.79
N ARG A 24 3.71 17.69 15.60
CA ARG A 24 3.37 17.05 14.31
C ARG A 24 1.89 17.17 13.95
N TYR A 25 1.02 17.22 14.95
CA TYR A 25 -0.44 17.32 14.77
C TYR A 25 -0.99 18.44 15.65
N SER A 26 -1.83 19.30 15.07
CA SER A 26 -2.40 20.45 15.79
C SER A 26 -3.50 20.04 16.78
N ASN A 27 -4.17 18.90 16.56
CA ASN A 27 -5.19 18.36 17.46
C ASN A 27 -5.39 16.85 17.26
N ALA A 28 -6.19 16.24 18.13
CA ALA A 28 -6.50 14.81 18.11
C ALA A 28 -7.18 14.37 16.80
N SER A 29 -8.08 15.17 16.25
CA SER A 29 -8.77 14.87 15.00
C SER A 29 -7.82 14.84 13.81
N ASP A 30 -6.77 15.67 13.80
CA ASP A 30 -5.72 15.63 12.77
C ASP A 30 -4.96 14.31 12.81
N TYR A 31 -4.56 13.88 14.01
CA TYR A 31 -3.90 12.58 14.20
C TYR A 31 -4.79 11.41 13.77
N VAL A 32 -6.08 11.44 14.14
CA VAL A 32 -7.03 10.37 13.77
C VAL A 32 -7.27 10.34 12.26
N ARG A 33 -7.42 11.49 11.59
CA ARG A 33 -7.55 11.54 10.12
C ARG A 33 -6.32 10.99 9.42
N ASP A 34 -5.13 11.27 9.96
CA ASP A 34 -3.89 10.71 9.44
C ASP A 34 -3.80 9.19 9.63
N LEU A 35 -4.19 8.67 10.80
CA LEU A 35 -4.28 7.23 11.04
C LEU A 35 -5.20 6.54 10.04
N ILE A 36 -6.38 7.13 9.77
CA ILE A 36 -7.34 6.58 8.80
C ILE A 36 -6.72 6.54 7.41
N ARG A 37 -6.02 7.60 6.98
CA ARG A 37 -5.36 7.62 5.68
C ARG A 37 -4.30 6.53 5.56
N ARG A 38 -3.45 6.38 6.57
CA ARG A 38 -2.44 5.31 6.61
C ARG A 38 -3.04 3.91 6.60
N ASP A 39 -4.16 3.70 7.30
CA ASP A 39 -4.90 2.43 7.24
C ASP A 39 -5.46 2.17 5.83
N GLN A 40 -6.03 3.19 5.17
CA GLN A 40 -6.49 3.07 3.79
C GLN A 40 -5.37 2.74 2.81
N GLU A 41 -4.24 3.45 2.90
CA GLU A 41 -3.06 3.21 2.07
C GLU A 41 -2.50 1.80 2.27
N ALA A 42 -2.34 1.36 3.53
CA ALA A 42 -1.87 0.03 3.85
C ALA A 42 -2.80 -1.07 3.30
N ARG A 43 -4.12 -0.87 3.40
CA ARG A 43 -5.11 -1.80 2.84
C ARG A 43 -5.10 -1.81 1.32
N ALA A 44 -4.91 -0.66 0.68
CA ALA A 44 -4.82 -0.57 -0.77
C ALA A 44 -3.62 -1.36 -1.30
N VAL A 45 -2.43 -1.15 -0.72
CA VAL A 45 -1.21 -1.90 -1.07
C VAL A 45 -1.40 -3.40 -0.84
N HIS A 46 -2.02 -3.78 0.28
CA HIS A 46 -2.30 -5.19 0.56
C HIS A 46 -3.25 -5.79 -0.48
N SER A 47 -4.33 -5.08 -0.80
CA SER A 47 -5.32 -5.52 -1.79
C SER A 47 -4.70 -5.68 -3.19
N GLU A 48 -3.86 -4.74 -3.60
CA GLU A 48 -3.15 -4.79 -4.88
C GLU A 48 -2.22 -6.01 -4.96
N LEU A 49 -1.39 -6.21 -3.92
CA LEU A 49 -0.50 -7.36 -3.84
C LEU A 49 -1.27 -8.69 -3.89
N GLN A 50 -2.35 -8.81 -3.11
CA GLN A 50 -3.21 -9.99 -3.12
C GLN A 50 -3.83 -10.22 -4.51
N GLY A 51 -4.24 -9.15 -5.20
CA GLY A 51 -4.73 -9.21 -6.57
C GLY A 51 -3.70 -9.81 -7.55
N HIS A 52 -2.45 -9.38 -7.47
CA HIS A 52 -1.37 -9.93 -8.29
C HIS A 52 -1.07 -11.40 -7.98
N VAL A 53 -1.05 -11.77 -6.69
CA VAL A 53 -0.85 -13.16 -6.27
C VAL A 53 -1.98 -14.06 -6.79
N VAL A 54 -3.23 -13.64 -6.63
CA VAL A 54 -4.40 -14.39 -7.14
C VAL A 54 -4.34 -14.53 -8.66
N SER A 55 -3.98 -13.46 -9.38
CA SER A 55 -3.80 -13.50 -10.83
C SER A 55 -2.71 -14.52 -11.23
N GLY A 56 -1.57 -14.50 -10.53
CA GLY A 56 -0.48 -15.46 -10.74
C GLY A 56 -0.90 -16.91 -10.50
N LEU A 57 -1.59 -17.18 -9.39
CA LEU A 57 -2.12 -18.52 -9.08
C LEU A 57 -3.10 -19.00 -10.15
N ARG A 58 -3.97 -18.12 -10.65
CA ARG A 58 -4.95 -18.43 -11.71
C ARG A 58 -4.30 -18.63 -13.08
N SER A 59 -3.12 -18.06 -13.32
CA SER A 59 -2.38 -18.26 -14.57
C SER A 59 -1.75 -19.66 -14.70
N GLY A 60 -1.77 -20.43 -13.60
CA GLY A 60 -1.24 -21.79 -13.56
C GLY A 60 0.29 -21.83 -13.38
N PRO A 61 0.88 -23.03 -13.27
CA PRO A 61 2.31 -23.18 -13.04
C PRO A 61 3.14 -22.68 -14.22
N GLY A 62 4.18 -21.90 -13.94
CA GLY A 62 5.17 -21.51 -14.95
C GLY A 62 6.02 -22.71 -15.37
N ILE A 63 6.09 -22.97 -16.67
CA ILE A 63 6.89 -24.08 -17.25
C ILE A 63 8.26 -23.65 -17.79
N ARG A 64 8.54 -22.34 -17.81
CA ARG A 64 9.78 -21.78 -18.38
C ARG A 64 10.92 -21.82 -17.38
N SER A 65 12.11 -22.17 -17.85
CA SER A 65 13.34 -22.08 -17.05
C SER A 65 13.78 -20.63 -16.87
N MET A 66 14.62 -20.38 -15.84
CA MET A 66 15.21 -19.05 -15.63
C MET A 66 16.07 -18.58 -16.81
N GLU A 67 16.65 -19.50 -17.59
CA GLU A 67 17.40 -19.17 -18.79
C GLU A 67 16.48 -18.66 -19.90
N GLN A 68 15.37 -19.36 -20.14
CA GLN A 68 14.35 -18.96 -21.12
C GLN A 68 13.76 -17.59 -20.76
N LEU A 69 13.38 -17.39 -19.49
CA LEU A 69 12.84 -16.11 -19.02
C LEU A 69 13.83 -14.94 -19.24
N ARG A 70 15.12 -15.17 -18.98
CA ARG A 70 16.16 -14.15 -19.21
C ARG A 70 16.37 -13.85 -20.69
N LYS A 71 16.30 -14.87 -21.55
CA LYS A 71 16.40 -14.70 -23.00
C LYS A 71 15.21 -13.89 -23.52
N ASP A 72 14.00 -14.26 -23.13
CA ASP A 72 12.76 -13.57 -23.51
C ASP A 72 12.79 -12.10 -23.07
N ALA A 73 13.20 -11.83 -21.83
CA ALA A 73 13.25 -10.47 -21.29
C ALA A 73 14.28 -9.58 -22.00
N ARG A 74 15.44 -10.12 -22.40
CA ARG A 74 16.44 -9.37 -23.19
C ARG A 74 15.94 -9.07 -24.60
N ALA A 75 15.34 -10.06 -25.26
CA ALA A 75 14.76 -9.86 -26.59
C ALA A 75 13.63 -8.80 -26.58
N ALA A 76 12.82 -8.76 -25.52
CA ALA A 76 11.78 -7.75 -25.36
C ALA A 76 12.29 -6.34 -25.01
N ALA A 77 13.53 -6.22 -24.51
CA ALA A 77 14.16 -4.95 -24.16
C ALA A 77 15.01 -4.37 -25.29
N GLU A 78 15.31 -5.16 -26.33
CA GLU A 78 15.93 -4.63 -27.54
C GLU A 78 14.91 -3.73 -28.26
N PRO A 79 15.28 -2.46 -28.59
CA PRO A 79 14.36 -1.55 -29.25
C PRO A 79 13.98 -2.16 -30.60
N THR A 80 12.68 -2.45 -30.75
CA THR A 80 12.15 -2.80 -32.07
C THR A 80 12.23 -1.53 -32.91
N ASP A 81 12.98 -1.58 -34.01
CA ASP A 81 13.28 -0.50 -34.97
C ASP A 81 12.03 0.03 -35.73
N SER A 82 10.86 0.01 -35.07
CA SER A 82 9.54 0.36 -35.60
C SER A 82 9.01 1.71 -35.07
N ASP A 83 9.77 2.40 -34.21
CA ASP A 83 9.41 3.72 -33.64
C ASP A 83 10.32 4.86 -34.15
N LEU A 84 10.80 4.76 -35.41
CA LEU A 84 11.33 5.86 -36.23
C LEU A 84 10.51 6.00 -37.52
#